data_AF-A0A561WWM1-F1
#
_entry.id   AF-A0A561WWM1-F1
#
_cell.length_a   1.000
_cell.length_b   1.000
_cell.length_c   1.000
_cell.angle_alpha   90.00
_cell.angle_beta   90.00
_cell.angle_gamma   90.00
#
_symmetry.space_group_name_H-M   'P 1'
#
loop_
_entity.id
_entity.type
_entity.pdbx_description
1 polymer ?
#
loop_
_entity_poly.entity_id
_entity_poly.type
_entity_poly.pdbx_seq_one_letter_code
_entity_poly.pdbx_strand_id
1 'polypeptide(L)'
;MAAKKRSLIGGVDTHRDTHHAAVIDTTGGLLADAEFPATTAGYADLLAWMRSFGQVTAVGVEGTGSYGAGLARYLTSKKIAVVEVDRPDRRARRAQGKSDPIDAIAAARATLAGTAMGTPKTRTGPVEAIRALRVARRGAVKARTAALNQMRGLVAAAPEPLRAHLTRISAAVLVSRCAVLAYDPTKLHDPQHATAAALVGLARRVTALTEEITTLDRQVTPIVRKAAPRTTALFGVGPDVAAQLLTTAGDNPDRLHSEAALAHLCGAAPIPASSGRVRRHRLHRGGDRGANHALHTIALCRMRYDQRTRAYLHRRITEGLSKQEIIRCLKRYIVRDVYTALRADFAALAP
;
A
#
# COMPACT_ATOMS: atom_id res chain seq x y z
N MET A 1 18.17 -38.79 28.41
CA MET A 1 18.50 -37.64 27.54
C MET A 1 17.33 -37.41 26.59
N ALA A 2 16.68 -36.24 26.62
CA ALA A 2 15.63 -35.94 25.66
C ALA A 2 16.23 -35.86 24.25
N ALA A 3 15.72 -36.67 23.30
CA ALA A 3 16.17 -36.64 21.91
C ALA A 3 16.04 -35.21 21.36
N LYS A 4 17.13 -34.66 20.84
CA LYS A 4 17.17 -33.31 20.28
C LYS A 4 16.21 -33.28 19.08
N LYS A 5 15.08 -32.56 19.21
CA LYS A 5 14.10 -32.45 18.12
C LYS A 5 14.79 -31.88 16.88
N ARG A 6 14.58 -32.52 15.73
CA ARG A 6 15.11 -32.08 14.43
C ARG A 6 14.61 -30.67 14.12
N SER A 7 15.52 -29.75 13.80
CA SER A 7 15.15 -28.40 13.35
C SER A 7 14.56 -28.46 11.94
N LEU A 8 13.54 -27.64 11.68
CA LEU A 8 12.84 -27.60 10.40
C LEU A 8 12.33 -26.20 10.06
N ILE A 9 12.15 -25.97 8.76
CA ILE A 9 11.65 -24.73 8.20
C ILE A 9 10.30 -24.99 7.54
N GLY A 10 9.32 -24.13 7.82
CA GLY A 10 8.03 -24.14 7.15
C GLY A 10 8.00 -23.17 5.96
N GLY A 11 7.16 -23.46 4.99
CA GLY A 11 6.79 -22.54 3.92
C GLY A 11 5.29 -22.60 3.66
N VAL A 12 4.66 -21.47 3.38
CA VAL A 12 3.21 -21.39 3.20
C VAL A 12 2.85 -20.48 2.03
N ASP A 13 2.13 -21.06 1.08
CA ASP A 13 1.39 -20.32 0.06
C ASP A 13 -0.04 -20.03 0.57
N THR A 14 -0.50 -18.79 0.38
CA THR A 14 -1.72 -18.31 1.04
C THR A 14 -2.80 -17.89 0.05
N HIS A 15 -3.96 -18.56 0.14
CA HIS A 15 -5.16 -18.25 -0.62
C HIS A 15 -6.31 -17.79 0.30
N ARG A 16 -7.43 -17.45 -0.32
CA ARG A 16 -8.60 -16.87 0.35
C ARG A 16 -9.15 -17.79 1.45
N ASP A 17 -9.37 -19.05 1.11
CA ASP A 17 -10.12 -19.99 1.95
C ASP A 17 -9.22 -21.09 2.53
N THR A 18 -8.08 -21.35 1.90
CA THR A 18 -7.09 -22.35 2.33
C THR A 18 -5.66 -21.82 2.25
N HIS A 19 -4.75 -22.46 2.97
CA HIS A 19 -3.31 -22.23 2.94
C HIS A 19 -2.61 -23.56 2.71
N HIS A 20 -1.70 -23.61 1.75
CA HIS A 20 -0.88 -24.79 1.49
C HIS A 20 0.45 -24.65 2.21
N ALA A 21 0.78 -25.60 3.08
CA ALA A 21 1.98 -25.58 3.88
C ALA A 21 2.93 -26.71 3.48
N ALA A 22 4.23 -26.42 3.54
CA ALA A 22 5.30 -27.40 3.34
C ALA A 22 6.29 -27.33 4.51
N VAL A 23 6.86 -28.47 4.87
CA VAL A 23 7.92 -28.59 5.88
C VAL A 23 9.16 -29.20 5.23
N ILE A 24 10.30 -28.52 5.39
CA ILE A 24 11.60 -28.99 4.94
C ILE A 24 12.55 -29.14 6.13
N ASP A 25 13.54 -30.02 5.99
CA ASP A 25 14.63 -30.14 6.95
C ASP A 25 15.71 -29.06 6.74
N THR A 26 16.80 -29.14 7.52
CA THR A 26 17.92 -28.20 7.43
C THR A 26 18.78 -28.32 6.17
N THR A 27 18.59 -29.36 5.35
CA THR A 27 19.28 -29.51 4.05
C THR A 27 18.40 -29.09 2.87
N GLY A 28 17.13 -28.78 3.12
CA GLY A 28 16.15 -28.38 2.10
C GLY A 28 15.36 -29.56 1.51
N GLY A 29 15.49 -30.75 2.10
CA GLY A 29 14.71 -31.93 1.78
C GLY A 29 13.28 -31.78 2.27
N LEU A 30 12.31 -32.07 1.39
CA LEU A 30 10.88 -32.06 1.72
C LEU A 30 10.57 -33.20 2.70
N LEU A 31 9.89 -32.88 3.80
CA LEU A 31 9.37 -33.86 4.75
C LEU A 31 7.89 -34.16 4.49
N ALA A 32 7.08 -33.12 4.30
CA ALA A 32 5.66 -33.23 3.97
C ALA A 32 5.10 -31.89 3.47
N ASP A 33 3.96 -31.95 2.81
CA ASP A 33 3.09 -30.82 2.51
C ASP A 33 1.62 -31.16 2.77
N ALA A 34 0.80 -30.16 3.10
CA ALA A 34 -0.62 -30.32 3.40
C ALA A 34 -1.38 -29.00 3.27
N GLU A 35 -2.69 -29.09 3.01
CA GLU A 35 -3.60 -27.96 2.95
C GLU A 35 -4.36 -27.77 4.27
N PHE A 36 -4.54 -26.51 4.68
CA PHE A 36 -5.28 -26.14 5.89
C PHE A 36 -6.29 -25.02 5.61
N PRO A 37 -7.45 -25.01 6.28
CA PRO A 37 -8.40 -23.90 6.18
C PRO A 37 -7.79 -22.57 6.66
N ALA A 38 -8.12 -21.47 6.01
CA ALA A 38 -7.70 -20.12 6.38
C ALA A 38 -8.48 -19.55 7.58
N THR A 39 -8.50 -20.29 8.70
CA THR A 39 -9.22 -19.96 9.94
C THR A 39 -8.31 -20.06 11.14
N THR A 40 -8.70 -19.52 12.30
CA THR A 40 -7.91 -19.63 13.53
C THR A 40 -7.65 -21.07 13.95
N ALA A 41 -8.64 -21.96 13.79
CA ALA A 41 -8.49 -23.39 14.04
C ALA A 41 -7.50 -24.00 13.04
N GLY A 42 -7.66 -23.71 11.74
CA GLY A 42 -6.74 -24.19 10.70
C GLY A 42 -5.31 -23.71 10.88
N TYR A 43 -5.08 -22.50 11.40
CA TYR A 43 -3.74 -22.02 11.75
C TYR A 43 -3.12 -22.80 12.93
N ALA A 44 -3.94 -23.20 13.90
CA ALA A 44 -3.51 -24.02 15.01
C ALA A 44 -3.15 -25.44 14.55
N ASP A 45 -3.98 -26.04 13.69
CA ASP A 45 -3.76 -27.35 13.11
C ASP A 45 -2.51 -27.35 12.22
N LEU A 46 -2.33 -26.33 11.38
CA LEU A 46 -1.13 -26.13 10.56
C LEU A 46 0.13 -26.10 11.42
N LEU A 47 0.15 -25.32 12.50
CA LEU A 47 1.33 -25.25 13.37
C LEU A 47 1.56 -26.55 14.16
N ALA A 48 0.49 -27.21 14.60
CA ALA A 48 0.59 -28.49 15.28
C ALA A 48 1.16 -29.58 14.36
N TRP A 49 0.68 -29.62 13.11
CA TRP A 49 1.18 -30.48 12.05
C TRP A 49 2.67 -30.20 11.77
N MET A 50 3.08 -28.93 11.59
CA MET A 50 4.52 -28.64 11.41
C MET A 50 5.38 -29.12 12.59
N ARG A 51 4.87 -29.00 13.82
CA ARG A 51 5.57 -29.42 15.04
C ARG A 51 5.63 -30.94 15.24
N SER A 52 4.78 -31.72 14.57
CA SER A 52 4.87 -33.19 14.64
C SER A 52 6.11 -33.72 13.93
N PHE A 53 6.69 -32.96 12.99
CA PHE A 53 7.94 -33.32 12.32
C PHE A 53 9.21 -32.90 13.09
N GLY A 54 9.10 -32.02 14.09
CA GLY A 54 10.24 -31.48 14.83
C GLY A 54 10.08 -30.03 15.32
N GLN A 55 11.20 -29.35 15.52
CA GLN A 55 11.25 -27.97 16.01
C GLN A 55 11.22 -26.96 14.86
N VAL A 56 10.09 -26.28 14.69
CA VAL A 56 9.92 -25.18 13.72
C VAL A 56 10.80 -24.00 14.14
N THR A 57 11.81 -23.67 13.33
CA THR A 57 12.71 -22.52 13.59
C THR A 57 12.22 -21.26 12.90
N ALA A 58 11.72 -21.36 11.68
CA ALA A 58 11.11 -20.26 10.94
C ALA A 58 10.05 -20.77 9.96
N VAL A 59 9.14 -19.87 9.56
CA VAL A 59 8.13 -20.13 8.52
C VAL A 59 8.14 -19.00 7.50
N GLY A 60 8.39 -19.34 6.25
CA GLY A 60 8.20 -18.45 5.11
C GLY A 60 6.73 -18.36 4.74
N VAL A 61 6.15 -17.16 4.71
CA VAL A 61 4.74 -16.97 4.39
C VAL A 61 4.63 -15.98 3.23
N GLU A 62 3.99 -16.39 2.13
CA GLU A 62 3.62 -15.47 1.06
C GLU A 62 2.43 -14.61 1.51
N GLY A 63 2.41 -13.33 1.10
CA GLY A 63 1.21 -12.50 1.25
C GLY A 63 0.87 -12.17 2.69
N THR A 64 1.86 -11.97 3.57
CA THR A 64 1.65 -11.59 4.99
C THR A 64 0.86 -10.29 5.17
N GLY A 65 0.72 -9.51 4.10
CA GLY A 65 -0.10 -8.31 4.05
C GLY A 65 -1.54 -8.48 3.54
N SER A 66 -1.93 -9.67 3.08
CA SER A 66 -3.23 -10.02 2.50
C SER A 66 -3.77 -11.32 3.11
N TYR A 67 -3.80 -12.42 2.35
CA TYR A 67 -4.37 -13.71 2.78
C TYR A 67 -3.56 -14.34 3.92
N GLY A 68 -2.22 -14.23 3.87
CA GLY A 68 -1.35 -14.71 4.95
C GLY A 68 -1.34 -13.87 6.22
N ALA A 69 -2.08 -12.75 6.28
CA ALA A 69 -2.04 -11.85 7.43
C ALA A 69 -2.56 -12.49 8.72
N GLY A 70 -3.59 -13.34 8.63
CA GLY A 70 -4.12 -14.08 9.78
C GLY A 70 -3.11 -15.07 10.33
N LEU A 71 -2.54 -15.89 9.44
CA LEU A 71 -1.53 -16.88 9.79
C LEU A 71 -0.26 -16.24 10.37
N ALA A 72 0.25 -15.18 9.75
CA ALA A 72 1.45 -14.48 10.22
C ALA A 72 1.28 -13.99 11.67
N ARG A 73 0.15 -13.35 12.00
CA ARG A 73 -0.16 -12.94 13.38
C ARG A 73 -0.24 -14.14 14.34
N TYR A 74 -0.89 -15.22 13.92
CA TYR A 74 -1.00 -16.43 14.73
C TYR A 74 0.39 -17.01 15.04
N LEU A 75 1.24 -17.21 14.03
CA LEU A 75 2.60 -17.73 14.19
C LEU A 75 3.46 -16.83 15.07
N THR A 76 3.41 -15.50 14.87
CA THR A 76 4.11 -14.54 15.73
C THR A 76 3.64 -14.62 17.19
N SER A 77 2.33 -14.75 17.43
CA SER A 77 1.78 -14.91 18.80
C SER A 77 2.28 -16.19 19.50
N LYS A 78 2.64 -17.22 18.72
CA LYS A 78 3.22 -18.47 19.20
C LYS A 78 4.75 -18.45 19.22
N LYS A 79 5.37 -17.27 19.09
CA LYS A 79 6.82 -17.02 19.09
C LYS A 79 7.57 -17.77 17.97
N ILE A 80 6.90 -18.01 16.84
CA ILE A 80 7.53 -18.56 15.63
C ILE A 80 8.07 -17.40 14.79
N ALA A 81 9.31 -17.54 14.31
CA ALA A 81 9.90 -16.57 13.39
C ALA A 81 9.18 -16.64 12.05
N VAL A 82 8.57 -15.54 11.60
CA VAL A 82 7.88 -15.45 10.31
C VAL A 82 8.72 -14.63 9.35
N VAL A 83 8.98 -15.17 8.17
CA VAL A 83 9.65 -14.49 7.07
C VAL A 83 8.64 -14.22 5.98
N GLU A 84 8.49 -12.95 5.59
CA GLU A 84 7.70 -12.57 4.42
C GLU A 84 8.47 -12.98 3.16
N VAL A 85 7.87 -13.88 2.40
CA VAL A 85 8.40 -14.34 1.12
C VAL A 85 7.70 -13.52 0.03
N ASP A 86 8.47 -12.63 -0.58
CA ASP A 86 8.03 -11.94 -1.79
C ASP A 86 7.96 -12.93 -2.97
N ARG A 87 7.04 -12.68 -3.90
CA ARG A 87 6.74 -13.57 -5.03
C ARG A 87 8.01 -14.17 -5.68
N PRO A 88 8.03 -15.48 -5.97
CA PRO A 88 9.20 -16.15 -6.52
C PRO A 88 9.65 -15.57 -7.86
N ASP A 89 10.94 -15.75 -8.17
CA ASP A 89 11.55 -15.34 -9.44
C ASP A 89 10.72 -15.88 -10.61
N ARG A 90 10.23 -14.95 -11.46
CA ARG A 90 9.42 -15.27 -12.64
C ARG A 90 10.12 -16.25 -13.58
N ARG A 91 11.46 -16.27 -13.60
CA ARG A 91 12.24 -17.19 -14.43
C ARG A 91 12.19 -18.62 -13.88
N ALA A 92 12.31 -18.79 -12.57
CA ALA A 92 12.17 -20.09 -11.90
C ALA A 92 10.75 -20.65 -12.06
N ARG A 93 9.73 -19.80 -11.91
CA ARG A 93 8.31 -20.19 -12.06
C ARG A 93 7.96 -20.71 -13.45
N ARG A 94 8.59 -20.19 -14.52
CA ARG A 94 8.38 -20.66 -15.90
C ARG A 94 8.94 -22.06 -16.15
N ALA A 95 9.97 -22.45 -15.40
CA ALA A 95 10.63 -23.75 -15.58
C ALA A 95 9.93 -24.87 -14.78
N GLN A 96 9.36 -24.55 -13.61
CA GLN A 96 8.79 -25.56 -12.69
C GLN A 96 7.26 -25.69 -12.77
N GLY A 97 6.56 -24.77 -13.44
CA GLY A 97 5.10 -24.72 -13.44
C GLY A 97 4.53 -23.98 -12.23
N LYS A 98 3.21 -24.06 -12.03
CA LYS A 98 2.49 -23.38 -10.94
C LYS A 98 1.57 -24.38 -10.24
N SER A 99 1.83 -24.64 -8.96
CA SER A 99 0.92 -25.32 -8.05
C SER A 99 1.19 -24.84 -6.62
N ASP A 100 0.20 -24.94 -5.76
CA ASP A 100 0.29 -24.48 -4.37
C ASP A 100 1.38 -25.23 -3.56
N PRO A 101 1.59 -26.56 -3.73
CA PRO A 101 2.73 -27.25 -3.12
C PRO A 101 4.08 -26.69 -3.57
N ILE A 102 4.25 -26.39 -4.87
CA ILE A 102 5.50 -25.84 -5.40
C ILE A 102 5.80 -24.48 -4.78
N ASP A 103 4.79 -23.61 -4.70
CA ASP A 103 4.93 -22.26 -4.16
C ASP A 103 5.22 -22.32 -2.63
N ALA A 104 4.58 -23.23 -1.88
CA ALA A 104 4.86 -23.45 -0.45
C ALA A 104 6.28 -24.00 -0.18
N ILE A 105 6.74 -24.98 -0.97
CA ILE A 105 8.10 -25.53 -0.86
C ILE A 105 9.14 -24.46 -1.21
N ALA A 106 8.87 -23.66 -2.25
CA ALA A 106 9.74 -22.55 -2.64
C ALA A 106 9.86 -21.51 -1.51
N ALA A 107 8.76 -21.19 -0.82
CA ALA A 107 8.76 -20.30 0.33
C ALA A 107 9.61 -20.85 1.50
N ALA A 108 9.50 -22.15 1.78
CA ALA A 108 10.32 -22.80 2.81
C ALA A 108 11.81 -22.72 2.45
N ARG A 109 12.17 -23.05 1.20
CA ARG A 109 13.55 -23.04 0.73
C ARG A 109 14.14 -21.63 0.68
N ALA A 110 13.38 -20.64 0.25
CA ALA A 110 13.82 -19.24 0.26
C ALA A 110 14.11 -18.73 1.68
N THR A 111 13.31 -19.19 2.65
CA THR A 111 13.51 -18.90 4.08
C THR A 111 14.76 -19.59 4.62
N LEU A 112 14.94 -20.88 4.34
CA LEU A 112 16.14 -21.64 4.74
C LEU A 112 17.43 -21.04 4.14
N ALA A 113 17.39 -20.66 2.85
CA ALA A 113 18.54 -20.12 2.13
C ALA A 113 18.86 -18.66 2.50
N GLY A 114 17.99 -17.97 3.25
CA GLY A 114 18.14 -16.55 3.57
C GLY A 114 18.00 -15.62 2.36
N THR A 115 17.44 -16.11 1.24
CA THR A 115 17.16 -15.28 0.06
C THR A 115 15.87 -14.48 0.24
N ALA A 116 14.94 -14.98 1.06
CA ALA A 116 13.86 -14.19 1.63
C ALA A 116 14.28 -13.67 3.02
N MET A 117 14.26 -12.36 3.19
CA MET A 117 14.61 -11.68 4.46
C MET A 117 13.54 -10.67 4.90
N GLY A 118 12.36 -10.70 4.27
CA GLY A 118 11.28 -9.78 4.59
C GLY A 118 10.80 -10.00 6.02
N THR A 119 10.82 -8.96 6.86
CA THR A 119 10.14 -9.02 8.16
C THR A 119 8.67 -8.62 7.95
N PRO A 120 7.67 -9.47 8.26
CA PRO A 120 6.25 -9.15 8.08
C PRO A 120 5.80 -7.96 8.94
N LYS A 121 4.93 -7.08 8.42
CA LYS A 121 4.33 -5.99 9.22
C LYS A 121 3.54 -6.60 10.37
N THR A 122 3.75 -6.12 11.59
CA THR A 122 3.05 -6.66 12.77
C THR A 122 1.53 -6.45 12.67
N ARG A 123 1.10 -5.29 12.16
CA ARG A 123 -0.31 -4.95 11.91
C ARG A 123 -1.21 -5.08 13.14
N THR A 124 -0.69 -4.63 14.28
CA THR A 124 -1.39 -4.71 15.58
C THR A 124 -1.54 -3.34 16.24
N GLY A 125 -0.97 -2.29 15.66
CA GLY A 125 -0.87 -0.97 16.28
C GLY A 125 -1.68 0.10 15.54
N PRO A 126 -1.44 1.38 15.88
CA PRO A 126 -2.16 2.51 15.31
C PRO A 126 -1.95 2.64 13.78
N VAL A 127 -0.84 2.15 13.23
CA VAL A 127 -0.61 2.19 11.77
C VAL A 127 -1.58 1.28 11.03
N GLU A 128 -1.93 0.12 11.59
CA GLU A 128 -2.94 -0.76 10.99
C GLU A 128 -4.34 -0.14 11.02
N ALA A 129 -4.70 0.55 12.10
CA ALA A 129 -5.95 1.31 12.17
C ALA A 129 -5.99 2.44 11.12
N ILE A 130 -4.90 3.19 11.00
CA ILE A 130 -4.73 4.22 9.95
C ILE A 130 -4.87 3.60 8.56
N ARG A 131 -4.23 2.44 8.31
CA ARG A 131 -4.31 1.74 7.03
C ARG A 131 -5.75 1.35 6.72
N ALA A 132 -6.48 0.79 7.67
CA ALA A 132 -7.87 0.35 7.48
C ALA A 132 -8.78 1.52 7.06
N LEU A 133 -8.77 2.62 7.82
CA LEU A 133 -9.54 3.84 7.49
C LEU A 133 -9.14 4.41 6.13
N ARG A 134 -7.84 4.37 5.82
CA ARG A 134 -7.33 4.89 4.56
C ARG A 134 -7.70 4.05 3.35
N VAL A 135 -7.87 2.73 3.51
CA VAL A 135 -8.39 1.86 2.44
C VAL A 135 -9.81 2.28 2.07
N ALA A 136 -10.69 2.44 3.06
CA ALA A 136 -12.06 2.92 2.84
C ALA A 136 -12.06 4.31 2.16
N ARG A 137 -11.29 5.26 2.72
CA ARG A 137 -11.20 6.63 2.21
C ARG A 137 -10.75 6.68 0.75
N ARG A 138 -9.72 5.92 0.39
CA ARG A 138 -9.22 5.86 -0.99
C ARG A 138 -10.27 5.29 -1.93
N GLY A 139 -11.02 4.28 -1.48
CA GLY A 139 -12.16 3.73 -2.21
C GLY A 139 -13.20 4.81 -2.51
N ALA A 140 -13.62 5.54 -1.47
CA ALA A 140 -14.59 6.63 -1.60
C ALA A 140 -14.10 7.75 -2.54
N VAL A 141 -12.83 8.18 -2.43
CA VAL A 141 -12.24 9.18 -3.34
C VAL A 141 -12.26 8.72 -4.79
N LYS A 142 -11.92 7.45 -5.05
CA LYS A 142 -11.93 6.87 -6.40
C LYS A 142 -13.35 6.83 -6.95
N ALA A 143 -14.32 6.36 -6.15
CA ALA A 143 -15.72 6.30 -6.54
C ALA A 143 -16.30 7.70 -6.81
N ARG A 144 -15.97 8.68 -5.97
CA ARG A 144 -16.44 10.07 -6.14
C ARG A 144 -15.91 10.67 -7.43
N THR A 145 -14.63 10.42 -7.73
CA THR A 145 -14.00 10.88 -8.97
C THR A 145 -14.65 10.24 -10.19
N ALA A 146 -14.94 8.93 -10.14
CA ALA A 146 -15.65 8.24 -11.21
C ALA A 146 -17.06 8.82 -11.44
N ALA A 147 -17.82 9.04 -10.37
CA ALA A 147 -19.16 9.61 -10.44
C ALA A 147 -19.15 11.05 -11.01
N LEU A 148 -18.20 11.90 -10.59
CA LEU A 148 -18.02 13.24 -11.16
C LEU A 148 -17.69 13.20 -12.66
N ASN A 149 -16.86 12.24 -13.09
CA ASN A 149 -16.54 12.09 -14.51
C ASN A 149 -17.74 11.59 -15.31
N GLN A 150 -18.55 10.67 -14.76
CA GLN A 150 -19.82 10.24 -15.36
C GLN A 150 -20.78 11.42 -15.51
N MET A 151 -20.93 12.27 -14.48
CA MET A 151 -21.76 13.48 -14.57
C MET A 151 -21.29 14.41 -15.69
N ARG A 152 -19.97 14.69 -15.77
CA ARG A 152 -19.42 15.52 -16.84
C ARG A 152 -19.65 14.92 -18.22
N GLY A 153 -19.51 13.61 -18.36
CA GLY A 153 -19.81 12.89 -19.60
C GLY A 153 -21.28 13.03 -20.01
N LEU A 154 -22.21 12.82 -19.08
CA LEU A 154 -23.64 12.99 -19.34
C LEU A 154 -24.01 14.43 -19.68
N VAL A 155 -23.46 15.42 -18.97
CA VAL A 155 -23.69 16.84 -19.28
C VAL A 155 -23.18 17.19 -20.68
N ALA A 156 -22.04 16.64 -21.09
CA ALA A 156 -21.48 16.92 -22.42
C ALA A 156 -22.40 16.42 -23.56
N ALA A 157 -23.12 15.32 -23.34
CA ALA A 157 -24.04 14.71 -24.30
C ALA A 157 -25.53 15.01 -24.02
N ALA A 158 -25.84 15.86 -23.04
CA ALA A 158 -27.22 16.11 -22.62
C ALA A 158 -28.00 16.93 -23.67
N PRO A 159 -29.33 16.77 -23.74
CA PRO A 159 -30.20 17.66 -24.51
C PRO A 159 -29.97 19.13 -24.16
N GLU A 160 -30.10 20.03 -25.14
CA GLU A 160 -29.74 21.45 -24.98
C GLU A 160 -30.39 22.15 -23.78
N PRO A 161 -31.69 21.92 -23.47
CA PRO A 161 -32.32 22.54 -22.29
C PRO A 161 -31.62 22.20 -20.98
N LEU A 162 -31.06 21.00 -20.83
CA LEU A 162 -30.28 20.62 -19.66
C LEU A 162 -28.83 21.12 -19.75
N ARG A 163 -28.22 20.99 -20.92
CA ARG A 163 -26.81 21.31 -21.15
C ARG A 163 -26.52 22.79 -20.92
N ALA A 164 -27.41 23.69 -21.35
CA ALA A 164 -27.25 25.13 -21.21
C ALA A 164 -27.02 25.58 -19.76
N HIS A 165 -27.67 24.92 -18.79
CA HIS A 165 -27.59 25.28 -17.38
C HIS A 165 -26.50 24.55 -16.58
N LEU A 166 -25.83 23.56 -17.19
CA LEU A 166 -24.91 22.64 -16.50
C LEU A 166 -23.47 22.69 -17.04
N THR A 167 -23.19 23.47 -18.08
CA THR A 167 -21.85 23.62 -18.65
C THR A 167 -21.05 24.76 -18.00
N ARG A 168 -19.72 24.68 -18.08
CA ARG A 168 -18.77 25.72 -17.59
C ARG A 168 -18.92 26.13 -16.12
N ILE A 169 -19.48 25.25 -15.28
CA ILE A 169 -19.62 25.45 -13.84
C ILE A 169 -18.64 24.59 -13.04
N SER A 170 -18.38 24.98 -11.79
CA SER A 170 -17.53 24.21 -10.89
C SER A 170 -18.17 22.86 -10.55
N ALA A 171 -17.34 21.88 -10.13
CA ALA A 171 -17.84 20.56 -9.75
C ALA A 171 -18.85 20.63 -8.59
N ALA A 172 -18.63 21.51 -7.61
CA ALA A 172 -19.53 21.70 -6.47
C ALA A 172 -20.89 22.26 -6.91
N VAL A 173 -20.88 23.26 -7.81
CA VAL A 173 -22.11 23.83 -8.35
C VAL A 173 -22.84 22.82 -9.23
N LEU A 174 -22.11 22.03 -10.03
CA LEU A 174 -22.69 20.96 -10.85
C LEU A 174 -23.42 19.93 -10.00
N VAL A 175 -22.79 19.41 -8.95
CA VAL A 175 -23.41 18.45 -8.03
C VAL A 175 -24.67 19.03 -7.40
N SER A 176 -24.59 20.27 -6.89
CA SER A 176 -25.71 20.91 -6.22
C SER A 176 -26.91 21.13 -7.15
N ARG A 177 -26.67 21.59 -8.39
CA ARG A 177 -27.73 21.77 -9.40
C ARG A 177 -28.33 20.44 -9.85
N CYS A 178 -27.47 19.45 -10.13
CA CYS A 178 -27.93 18.13 -10.56
C CYS A 178 -28.74 17.42 -9.48
N ALA A 179 -28.44 17.63 -8.20
CA ALA A 179 -29.15 16.97 -7.09
C ALA A 179 -30.64 17.35 -7.00
N VAL A 180 -31.02 18.51 -7.54
CA VAL A 180 -32.38 19.08 -7.47
C VAL A 180 -33.07 19.17 -8.84
N LEU A 181 -32.53 18.54 -9.88
CA LEU A 181 -33.17 18.52 -11.19
C LEU A 181 -34.54 17.85 -11.10
N ALA A 182 -35.55 18.50 -11.68
CA ALA A 182 -36.85 17.91 -11.88
C ALA A 182 -36.80 16.91 -13.06
N TYR A 183 -37.45 15.77 -12.88
CA TYR A 183 -37.72 14.81 -13.94
C TYR A 183 -39.03 14.07 -13.64
N ASP A 184 -39.65 13.51 -14.67
CA ASP A 184 -40.86 12.72 -14.57
C ASP A 184 -40.49 11.23 -14.65
N PRO A 185 -40.66 10.44 -13.56
CA PRO A 185 -40.35 9.01 -13.56
C PRO A 185 -41.16 8.19 -14.56
N THR A 186 -42.30 8.70 -15.04
CA THR A 186 -43.14 8.01 -16.03
C THR A 186 -42.66 8.24 -17.48
N LYS A 187 -41.80 9.23 -17.70
CA LYS A 187 -41.30 9.64 -19.03
C LYS A 187 -39.83 9.29 -19.25
N LEU A 188 -39.33 8.23 -18.63
CA LEU A 188 -37.91 7.83 -18.77
C LEU A 188 -37.51 7.33 -20.17
N HIS A 189 -38.47 7.21 -21.11
CA HIS A 189 -38.18 7.01 -22.53
C HIS A 189 -37.76 8.31 -23.23
N ASP A 190 -38.04 9.48 -22.65
CA ASP A 190 -37.54 10.77 -23.09
C ASP A 190 -36.10 10.98 -22.59
N PRO A 191 -35.12 11.19 -23.49
CA PRO A 191 -33.73 11.43 -23.12
C PRO A 191 -33.52 12.59 -22.13
N GLN A 192 -34.37 13.61 -22.13
CA GLN A 192 -34.27 14.72 -21.17
C GLN A 192 -34.57 14.23 -19.74
N HIS A 193 -35.69 13.54 -19.56
CA HIS A 193 -36.08 13.01 -18.25
C HIS A 193 -35.13 11.91 -17.78
N ALA A 194 -34.68 11.02 -18.68
CA ALA A 194 -33.71 9.98 -18.37
C ALA A 194 -32.35 10.55 -17.95
N THR A 195 -31.83 11.55 -18.68
CA THR A 195 -30.55 12.20 -18.37
C THR A 195 -30.63 12.95 -17.03
N ALA A 196 -31.71 13.68 -16.78
CA ALA A 196 -31.94 14.36 -15.50
C ALA A 196 -31.99 13.37 -14.33
N ALA A 197 -32.73 12.26 -14.46
CA ALA A 197 -32.79 11.22 -13.43
C ALA A 197 -31.41 10.61 -13.12
N ALA A 198 -30.63 10.29 -14.16
CA ALA A 198 -29.27 9.77 -14.01
C ALA A 198 -28.33 10.78 -13.33
N LEU A 199 -28.41 12.06 -13.69
CA LEU A 199 -27.64 13.14 -13.08
C LEU A 199 -28.00 13.33 -11.60
N VAL A 200 -29.28 13.25 -11.23
CA VAL A 200 -29.73 13.28 -9.82
C VAL A 200 -29.12 12.12 -9.03
N GLY A 201 -29.17 10.91 -9.56
CA GLY A 201 -28.60 9.72 -8.91
C GLY A 201 -27.07 9.83 -8.70
N LEU A 202 -26.35 10.31 -9.71
CA LEU A 202 -24.90 10.55 -9.61
C LEU A 202 -24.56 11.68 -8.64
N ALA A 203 -25.34 12.78 -8.64
CA ALA A 203 -25.15 13.88 -7.71
C ALA A 203 -25.29 13.42 -6.26
N ARG A 204 -26.35 12.67 -5.94
CA ARG A 204 -26.57 12.07 -4.61
C ARG A 204 -25.39 11.17 -4.20
N ARG A 205 -24.90 10.34 -5.13
CA ARG A 205 -23.71 9.50 -4.90
C ARG A 205 -22.46 10.34 -4.59
N VAL A 206 -22.23 11.42 -5.34
CA VAL A 206 -21.08 12.32 -5.08
C VAL A 206 -21.19 12.99 -3.71
N THR A 207 -22.39 13.42 -3.31
CA THR A 207 -22.66 14.00 -1.99
C THR A 207 -22.35 12.99 -0.88
N ALA A 208 -22.94 11.80 -0.92
CA ALA A 208 -22.72 10.75 0.08
C ALA A 208 -21.24 10.36 0.20
N LEU A 209 -20.54 10.18 -0.94
CA LEU A 209 -19.10 9.88 -0.93
C LEU A 209 -18.27 11.06 -0.39
N THR A 210 -18.71 12.29 -0.57
CA THR A 210 -18.03 13.47 0.01
C THR A 210 -18.16 13.49 1.52
N GLU A 211 -19.34 13.18 2.05
CA GLU A 211 -19.58 13.05 3.49
C GLU A 211 -18.80 11.90 4.11
N GLU A 212 -18.74 10.75 3.43
CA GLU A 212 -17.91 9.60 3.84
C GLU A 212 -16.43 9.99 3.93
N ILE A 213 -15.90 10.65 2.89
CA ILE A 213 -14.50 11.12 2.86
C ILE A 213 -14.22 12.11 4.00
N THR A 214 -15.10 13.09 4.21
CA THR A 214 -14.97 14.07 5.30
C THR A 214 -15.00 13.40 6.67
N THR A 215 -15.86 12.40 6.84
CA THR A 215 -15.95 11.63 8.10
C THR A 215 -14.68 10.82 8.34
N LEU A 216 -14.18 10.11 7.32
CA LEU A 216 -12.93 9.37 7.41
C LEU A 216 -11.72 10.29 7.64
N ASP A 217 -11.70 11.48 7.04
CA ASP A 217 -10.66 12.50 7.28
C ASP A 217 -10.65 12.98 8.73
N ARG A 218 -11.84 13.22 9.32
CA ARG A 218 -11.99 13.57 10.75
C ARG A 218 -11.53 12.46 11.68
N GLN A 219 -11.74 11.19 11.30
CA GLN A 219 -11.33 10.03 12.12
C GLN A 219 -9.83 9.75 12.01
N VAL A 220 -9.25 9.79 10.81
CA VAL A 220 -7.85 9.39 10.59
C VAL A 220 -6.86 10.46 11.05
N THR A 221 -7.20 11.75 10.90
CA THR A 221 -6.27 12.85 11.16
C THR A 221 -5.76 12.89 12.61
N PRO A 222 -6.61 12.76 13.65
CA PRO A 222 -6.16 12.71 15.03
C PRO A 222 -5.25 11.51 15.32
N ILE A 223 -5.57 10.34 14.78
CA ILE A 223 -4.78 9.11 14.96
C ILE A 223 -3.39 9.29 14.35
N VAL A 224 -3.31 9.84 13.14
CA VAL A 224 -2.03 10.11 12.46
C VAL A 224 -1.19 11.12 13.24
N ARG A 225 -1.80 12.22 13.70
CA ARG A 225 -1.08 13.25 14.49
C ARG A 225 -0.57 12.71 15.81
N LYS A 226 -1.35 11.85 16.47
CA LYS A 226 -0.94 11.20 17.72
C LYS A 226 0.19 10.19 17.49
N ALA A 227 0.09 9.38 16.43
CA ALA A 227 1.08 8.34 16.14
C ALA A 227 2.39 8.89 15.57
N ALA A 228 2.36 10.00 14.83
CA ALA A 228 3.54 10.52 14.15
C ALA A 228 3.64 12.06 14.14
N PRO A 229 3.70 12.69 15.33
CA PRO A 229 3.69 14.14 15.44
C PRO A 229 4.84 14.81 14.67
N ARG A 230 6.07 14.28 14.74
CA ARG A 230 7.24 14.85 14.04
C ARG A 230 7.11 14.70 12.53
N THR A 231 6.62 13.55 12.07
CA THR A 231 6.38 13.29 10.64
C THR A 231 5.33 14.26 10.10
N THR A 232 4.25 14.50 10.84
CA THR A 232 3.22 15.49 10.43
C THR A 232 3.69 16.94 10.51
N ALA A 233 4.71 17.24 11.31
CA ALA A 233 5.30 18.58 11.40
C ALA A 233 6.22 18.91 10.20
N LEU A 234 6.62 17.91 9.41
CA LEU A 234 7.45 18.15 8.23
C LEU A 234 6.71 18.99 7.18
N PHE A 235 7.41 19.98 6.63
CA PHE A 235 6.83 20.85 5.61
C PHE A 235 6.36 20.06 4.38
N GLY A 236 5.10 20.28 4.01
CA GLY A 236 4.44 19.61 2.88
C GLY A 236 3.86 18.23 3.20
N VAL A 237 3.91 17.78 4.47
CA VAL A 237 3.34 16.50 4.91
C VAL A 237 1.95 16.73 5.52
N GLY A 238 0.91 16.56 4.70
CA GLY A 238 -0.47 16.55 5.18
C GLY A 238 -0.88 15.20 5.81
N PRO A 239 -2.06 15.12 6.47
CA PRO A 239 -2.51 13.91 7.16
C PRO A 239 -2.56 12.64 6.28
N ASP A 240 -3.09 12.70 5.06
CA ASP A 240 -3.13 11.54 4.15
C ASP A 240 -1.73 11.11 3.65
N VAL A 241 -0.84 12.09 3.48
CA VAL A 241 0.56 11.85 3.09
C VAL A 241 1.30 11.15 4.23
N ALA A 242 1.17 11.64 5.46
CA ALA A 242 1.71 10.97 6.65
C ALA A 242 1.12 9.56 6.82
N ALA A 243 -0.21 9.42 6.70
CA ALA A 243 -0.89 8.13 6.78
C ALA A 243 -0.36 7.11 5.77
N GLN A 244 -0.07 7.54 4.53
CA GLN A 244 0.57 6.67 3.53
C GLN A 244 1.96 6.24 3.96
N LEU A 245 2.81 7.18 4.40
CA LEU A 245 4.19 6.89 4.79
C LEU A 245 4.24 5.93 5.99
N LEU A 246 3.37 6.15 6.98
CA LEU A 246 3.18 5.24 8.11
C LEU A 246 2.73 3.86 7.63
N THR A 247 1.70 3.78 6.79
CA THR A 247 1.23 2.50 6.21
C THR A 247 2.36 1.75 5.50
N THR A 248 3.23 2.47 4.78
CA THR A 248 4.39 1.90 4.10
C THR A 248 5.42 1.37 5.10
N ALA A 249 5.72 2.13 6.16
CA ALA A 249 6.65 1.72 7.21
C ALA A 249 6.13 0.55 8.07
N GLY A 250 4.83 0.51 8.35
CA GLY A 250 4.22 -0.47 9.27
C GLY A 250 4.40 -0.09 10.75
N ASP A 251 3.73 -0.84 11.63
CA ASP A 251 3.78 -0.65 13.09
C ASP A 251 5.16 -0.98 13.71
N ASN A 252 5.98 -1.79 13.03
CA ASN A 252 7.33 -2.15 13.45
C ASN A 252 8.36 -1.59 12.46
N PRO A 253 8.77 -0.31 12.61
CA PRO A 253 9.66 0.39 11.68
C PRO A 253 11.11 -0.10 11.74
N ASP A 254 11.51 -0.89 12.74
CA ASP A 254 12.87 -1.44 12.84
C ASP A 254 13.22 -2.36 11.68
N ARG A 255 12.20 -2.84 10.94
CA ARG A 255 12.35 -3.47 9.61
C ARG A 255 13.10 -2.58 8.61
N LEU A 256 13.05 -1.26 8.80
CA LEU A 256 13.68 -0.26 7.93
C LEU A 256 15.05 0.06 8.50
N HIS A 257 16.04 -0.77 8.14
CA HIS A 257 17.37 -0.70 8.73
C HIS A 257 18.18 0.54 8.32
N SER A 258 17.73 1.29 7.30
CA SER A 258 18.42 2.52 6.87
C SER A 258 17.53 3.45 6.06
N GLU A 259 17.98 4.70 5.93
CA GLU A 259 17.45 5.69 5.01
C GLU A 259 17.40 5.15 3.57
N ALA A 260 18.42 4.40 3.15
CA ALA A 260 18.49 3.81 1.82
C ALA A 260 17.43 2.72 1.63
N ALA A 261 17.19 1.90 2.66
CA ALA A 261 16.12 0.90 2.64
C ALA A 261 14.74 1.55 2.45
N LEU A 262 14.46 2.64 3.17
CA LEU A 262 13.22 3.41 2.97
C LEU A 262 13.13 4.01 1.56
N ALA A 263 14.24 4.53 1.02
CA ALA A 263 14.27 5.07 -0.35
C ALA A 263 13.95 3.99 -1.39
N HIS A 264 14.49 2.78 -1.23
CA HIS A 264 14.18 1.64 -2.09
C HIS A 264 12.71 1.24 -1.97
N LEU A 265 12.20 1.10 -0.75
CA LEU A 265 10.80 0.76 -0.49
C LEU A 265 9.83 1.79 -1.11
N CYS A 266 10.14 3.08 -1.02
CA CYS A 266 9.32 4.14 -1.62
C CYS A 266 9.55 4.33 -3.12
N GLY A 267 10.44 3.56 -3.75
CA GLY A 267 10.83 3.72 -5.16
C GLY A 267 11.47 5.08 -5.48
N ALA A 268 12.12 5.68 -4.50
CA ALA A 268 12.86 6.94 -4.63
C ALA A 268 14.39 6.73 -4.67
N ALA A 269 14.86 5.49 -4.51
CA ALA A 269 16.27 5.16 -4.67
C ALA A 269 16.73 5.36 -6.13
N PRO A 270 17.85 6.04 -6.37
CA PRO A 270 18.43 6.15 -7.70
C PRO A 270 18.98 4.79 -8.12
N ILE A 271 18.56 4.28 -9.28
CA ILE A 271 19.04 2.99 -9.79
C ILE A 271 20.11 3.26 -10.84
N PRO A 272 21.36 2.77 -10.65
CA PRO A 272 22.40 2.89 -11.65
C PRO A 272 21.91 2.36 -13.01
N ALA A 273 22.04 3.19 -14.04
CA ALA A 273 21.71 2.88 -15.43
C ALA A 273 22.79 3.50 -16.34
N SER A 274 24.04 3.31 -15.92
CA SER A 274 25.23 3.88 -16.55
C SER A 274 25.95 2.79 -17.34
N SER A 275 26.43 3.12 -18.55
CA SER A 275 27.36 2.29 -19.32
C SER A 275 28.52 3.17 -19.78
N GLY A 276 29.76 2.78 -19.48
CA GLY A 276 30.96 3.53 -19.87
C GLY A 276 31.04 4.92 -19.25
N ARG A 277 31.19 5.96 -20.08
CA ARG A 277 31.50 7.35 -19.66
C ARG A 277 30.32 8.16 -19.09
N VAL A 278 29.08 7.65 -19.15
CA VAL A 278 27.88 8.42 -18.77
C VAL A 278 27.30 7.91 -17.46
N ARG A 279 27.38 8.72 -16.39
CA ARG A 279 26.72 8.44 -15.11
C ARG A 279 25.24 8.85 -15.17
N ARG A 280 24.35 7.91 -15.47
CA ARG A 280 22.89 8.07 -15.42
C ARG A 280 22.26 7.16 -14.37
N HIS A 281 21.21 7.68 -13.75
CA HIS A 281 20.34 6.92 -12.86
C HIS A 281 18.94 6.89 -13.45
N ARG A 282 18.32 5.70 -13.46
CA ARG A 282 16.94 5.52 -13.93
C ARG A 282 15.94 5.56 -12.77
N LEU A 283 14.68 5.80 -13.12
CA LEU A 283 13.56 5.67 -12.21
C LEU A 283 13.44 4.23 -11.67
N HIS A 284 13.35 4.08 -10.35
CA HIS A 284 12.95 2.81 -9.75
C HIS A 284 11.47 2.54 -10.04
N ARG A 285 11.19 1.52 -10.84
CA ARG A 285 9.83 1.07 -11.14
C ARG A 285 9.27 0.07 -10.10
N GLY A 286 10.07 -0.30 -9.09
CA GLY A 286 9.60 -1.10 -7.96
C GLY A 286 9.10 -0.24 -6.80
N GLY A 287 8.79 -0.90 -5.68
CA GLY A 287 8.41 -0.26 -4.41
C GLY A 287 6.95 0.18 -4.31
N ASP A 288 6.59 0.75 -3.16
CA ASP A 288 5.28 1.28 -2.84
C ASP A 288 5.01 2.56 -3.65
N ARG A 289 4.13 2.44 -4.64
CA ARG A 289 3.75 3.56 -5.52
C ARG A 289 2.94 4.62 -4.80
N GLY A 290 2.19 4.25 -3.76
CA GLY A 290 1.51 5.20 -2.89
C GLY A 290 2.51 6.06 -2.12
N ALA A 291 3.55 5.45 -1.56
CA ALA A 291 4.64 6.19 -0.91
C ALA A 291 5.38 7.10 -1.89
N ASN A 292 5.67 6.60 -3.10
CA ASN A 292 6.30 7.42 -4.13
C ASN A 292 5.47 8.66 -4.52
N HIS A 293 4.15 8.49 -4.60
CA HIS A 293 3.20 9.58 -4.82
C HIS A 293 3.19 10.54 -3.63
N ALA A 294 3.19 10.05 -2.38
CA ALA A 294 3.28 10.89 -1.19
C ALA A 294 4.55 11.77 -1.21
N LEU A 295 5.71 11.19 -1.53
CA LEU A 295 6.96 11.95 -1.72
C LEU A 295 6.86 12.99 -2.85
N HIS A 296 6.12 12.67 -3.92
CA HIS A 296 5.88 13.61 -5.01
C HIS A 296 5.04 14.80 -4.55
N THR A 297 3.95 14.55 -3.82
CA THR A 297 3.09 15.59 -3.27
C THR A 297 3.87 16.53 -2.36
N ILE A 298 4.73 15.98 -1.48
CA ILE A 298 5.61 16.79 -0.63
C ILE A 298 6.55 17.65 -1.48
N ALA A 299 7.18 17.06 -2.51
CA ALA A 299 8.09 17.79 -3.39
C ALA A 299 7.39 18.96 -4.11
N LEU A 300 6.18 18.74 -4.65
CA LEU A 300 5.40 19.80 -5.30
C LEU A 300 5.02 20.92 -4.32
N CYS A 301 4.63 20.57 -3.10
CA CYS A 301 4.32 21.53 -2.06
C CYS A 301 5.57 22.37 -1.68
N ARG A 302 6.70 21.72 -1.43
CA ARG A 302 7.98 22.38 -1.13
C ARG A 302 8.46 23.26 -2.27
N MET A 303 8.36 22.81 -3.52
CA MET A 303 8.72 23.64 -4.69
C MET A 303 7.87 24.91 -4.82
N ARG A 304 6.64 24.90 -4.32
CA ARG A 304 5.75 26.05 -4.41
C ARG A 304 5.92 27.00 -3.20
N TYR A 305 6.10 26.45 -2.01
CA TYR A 305 5.95 27.21 -0.76
C TYR A 305 7.19 27.22 0.14
N ASP A 306 8.17 26.32 -0.04
CA ASP A 306 9.41 26.31 0.75
C ASP A 306 10.54 27.06 0.02
N GLN A 307 11.04 28.13 0.65
CA GLN A 307 12.08 28.99 0.08
C GLN A 307 13.38 28.23 -0.19
N ARG A 308 13.77 27.31 0.69
CA ARG A 308 14.99 26.50 0.54
C ARG A 308 14.90 25.58 -0.68
N THR A 309 13.76 24.92 -0.86
CA THR A 309 13.51 24.07 -2.03
C THR A 309 13.41 24.87 -3.31
N ARG A 310 12.85 26.09 -3.29
CA ARG A 310 12.84 27.00 -4.44
C ARG A 310 14.26 27.41 -4.86
N ALA A 311 15.11 27.79 -3.91
CA ALA A 311 16.51 28.10 -4.19
C ALA A 311 17.25 26.90 -4.79
N TYR A 312 17.04 25.70 -4.25
CA TYR A 312 17.59 24.46 -4.80
C TYR A 312 17.11 24.19 -6.23
N LEU A 313 15.80 24.35 -6.49
CA LEU A 313 15.20 24.19 -7.81
C LEU A 313 15.83 25.14 -8.83
N HIS A 314 15.91 26.44 -8.52
CA HIS A 314 16.51 27.43 -9.40
C HIS A 314 17.98 27.09 -9.72
N ARG A 315 18.78 26.77 -8.69
CA ARG A 315 20.19 26.39 -8.88
C ARG A 315 20.33 25.17 -9.81
N ARG A 316 19.54 24.10 -9.60
CA ARG A 316 19.63 22.90 -10.44
C ARG A 316 19.14 23.12 -11.87
N ILE A 317 18.20 24.03 -12.10
CA ILE A 317 17.80 24.44 -13.46
C ILE A 317 18.98 25.12 -14.17
N THR A 318 19.69 26.02 -13.48
CA THR A 318 20.90 26.68 -14.03
C THR A 318 22.02 25.68 -14.36
N GLU A 319 22.12 24.60 -13.59
CA GLU A 319 23.06 23.48 -13.86
C GLU A 319 22.60 22.54 -15.00
N GLY A 320 21.48 22.83 -15.67
CA GLY A 320 21.00 22.09 -16.84
C GLY A 320 20.12 20.87 -16.54
N LEU A 321 19.68 20.67 -15.29
CA LEU A 321 18.79 19.54 -14.95
C LEU A 321 17.35 19.86 -15.35
N SER A 322 16.66 18.84 -15.87
CA SER A 322 15.22 18.91 -16.11
C SER A 322 14.43 18.93 -14.80
N LYS A 323 13.23 19.51 -14.82
CA LYS A 323 12.31 19.50 -13.66
C LYS A 323 12.05 18.10 -13.10
N GLN A 324 12.01 17.08 -13.95
CA GLN A 324 11.81 15.69 -13.52
C GLN A 324 13.03 15.14 -12.76
N GLU A 325 14.24 15.45 -13.19
CA GLU A 325 15.47 15.05 -12.48
C GLU A 325 15.55 15.73 -11.13
N ILE A 326 15.21 17.03 -11.06
CA ILE A 326 15.18 17.79 -9.82
C ILE A 326 14.17 17.18 -8.84
N ILE A 327 12.97 16.82 -9.30
CA ILE A 327 11.97 16.14 -8.46
C ILE A 327 12.50 14.80 -7.93
N ARG A 328 13.27 14.03 -8.72
CA ARG A 328 13.88 12.78 -8.23
C ARG A 328 14.88 13.06 -7.11
N CYS A 329 15.73 14.07 -7.27
CA CYS A 329 16.65 14.51 -6.21
C CYS A 329 15.89 14.95 -4.96
N LEU A 330 14.84 15.76 -5.10
CA LEU A 330 14.00 16.22 -3.99
C LEU A 330 13.34 15.06 -3.26
N LYS A 331 12.77 14.07 -3.97
CA LYS A 331 12.21 12.87 -3.36
C LYS A 331 13.24 12.15 -2.50
N ARG A 332 14.50 12.05 -2.94
CA ARG A 332 15.57 11.42 -2.16
C ARG A 332 15.88 12.18 -0.88
N TYR A 333 15.93 13.51 -0.92
CA TYR A 333 16.10 14.34 0.28
C TYR A 333 14.90 14.26 1.22
N ILE A 334 13.68 14.28 0.68
CA ILE A 334 12.45 14.15 1.48
C ILE A 334 12.43 12.80 2.20
N VAL A 335 12.87 11.71 1.55
CA VAL A 335 12.98 10.40 2.22
C VAL A 335 13.90 10.46 3.43
N ARG A 336 14.99 11.23 3.37
CA ARG A 336 15.88 11.42 4.53
C ARG A 336 15.16 12.08 5.69
N ASP A 337 14.50 13.21 5.44
CA ASP A 337 13.74 13.92 6.47
C ASP A 337 12.65 13.03 7.08
N VAL A 338 11.92 12.32 6.22
CA VAL A 338 10.85 11.40 6.61
C VAL A 338 11.40 10.22 7.42
N TYR A 339 12.53 9.62 7.02
CA TYR A 339 13.15 8.52 7.76
C TYR A 339 13.49 8.95 9.19
N THR A 340 14.15 10.10 9.34
CA THR A 340 14.51 10.64 10.65
C THR A 340 13.29 10.92 11.51
N ALA A 341 12.25 11.56 10.94
CA ALA A 341 11.03 11.88 11.67
C ALA A 341 10.26 10.61 12.09
N LEU A 342 10.10 9.63 11.18
CA LEU A 342 9.45 8.36 11.48
C LEU A 342 10.18 7.62 12.60
N ARG A 343 11.51 7.48 12.50
CA ARG A 343 12.31 6.81 13.55
C ARG A 343 12.12 7.48 14.92
N ALA A 344 12.10 8.81 14.97
CA ALA A 344 11.89 9.55 16.20
C ALA A 344 10.46 9.41 16.76
N ASP A 345 9.44 9.39 15.88
CA ASP A 345 8.06 9.16 16.28
C ASP A 345 7.86 7.75 16.86
N PHE A 346 8.39 6.73 16.19
CA PHE A 346 8.24 5.36 16.65
C PHE A 346 9.05 5.03 17.91
N ALA A 347 10.24 5.64 18.08
CA ALA A 347 10.99 5.51 19.33
C ALA A 347 10.17 6.03 20.53
N ALA A 348 9.28 7.00 20.32
CA ALA A 348 8.39 7.53 21.35
C ALA A 348 7.08 6.71 21.52
N LEU A 349 6.79 5.77 20.62
CA LEU A 349 5.65 4.84 20.70
C LEU A 349 6.03 3.49 21.32
N ALA A 350 7.32 3.19 21.45
CA ALA A 350 7.77 1.99 22.13
C ALA A 350 7.39 2.09 23.64
N PRO A 351 6.78 1.03 24.21
CA PRO A 351 6.34 1.02 25.60
C PRO A 351 7.50 1.11 26.60
#